data_AF-A0A392NLB5-F1
#
_entry.id   AF-A0A392NLB5-F1
#
_cell.length_a   1.000
_cell.length_b   1.000
_cell.length_c   1.000
_cell.angle_alpha   90.00
_cell.angle_beta   90.00
_cell.angle_gamma   90.00
#
_symmetry.space_group_name_H-M   'P 1'
#
loop_
_entity.id
_entity.type
_entity.pdbx_description
1 polymer ?
#
loop_
_entity_poly.entity_id
_entity_poly.type
_entity_poly.pdbx_seq_one_letter_code
_entity_poly.pdbx_strand_id
1 'polypeptide(L)'
;MVATLLSAGAKPNLVTDPTHQNPGGCTAADLAYTRGYHGLAAYLSEKSLVEQFNDMSLAGNISGSLETNTDDPVNSENLTEEQLYLKDTLAAYRTAADAAARIQEAYRQHSLKLQTEAVEFSSPEAEARKIVAAMKIQHAFRNFETKKVMAAAARIQ
;
A
#
# COMPACT_ATOMS: atom_id res chain seq x y z
N MET A 1 -25.98 0.92 -14.53
CA MET A 1 -25.39 2.12 -13.89
C MET A 1 -24.02 1.85 -13.28
N VAL A 2 -23.78 0.75 -12.56
CA VAL A 2 -22.45 0.45 -12.02
C VAL A 2 -21.39 0.27 -13.12
N ALA A 3 -21.63 -0.62 -14.09
CA ALA A 3 -20.70 -0.84 -15.21
C ALA A 3 -20.40 0.45 -15.99
N THR A 4 -21.42 1.27 -16.27
CA THR A 4 -21.26 2.54 -16.97
C THR A 4 -20.41 3.55 -16.18
N LEU A 5 -20.50 3.56 -14.85
CA LEU A 5 -19.68 4.41 -14.00
C LEU A 5 -18.22 3.93 -13.98
N LEU A 6 -18.00 2.62 -13.89
CA LEU A 6 -16.65 2.03 -13.98
C LEU A 6 -16.00 2.36 -15.34
N SER A 7 -16.74 2.25 -16.45
CA SER A 7 -16.27 2.66 -17.78
C SER A 7 -16.00 4.16 -17.88
N ALA A 8 -16.68 4.99 -17.09
CA ALA A 8 -16.42 6.43 -16.99
C ALA A 8 -15.23 6.77 -16.08
N GLY A 9 -14.52 5.76 -15.54
CA GLY A 9 -13.35 5.95 -14.68
C GLY A 9 -13.67 6.06 -13.19
N ALA A 10 -14.86 5.66 -12.75
CA ALA A 10 -15.14 5.58 -11.32
C ALA A 10 -14.26 4.51 -10.66
N LYS A 11 -13.60 4.86 -9.56
CA LYS A 11 -12.69 3.98 -8.83
C LYS A 11 -13.44 3.10 -7.82
N PRO A 12 -13.47 1.77 -8.00
CA PRO A 12 -14.18 0.86 -7.09
C PRO A 12 -13.45 0.59 -5.78
N ASN A 13 -12.14 0.88 -5.71
CA ASN A 13 -11.30 0.70 -4.52
C ASN A 13 -11.43 1.81 -3.47
N LEU A 14 -12.20 2.86 -3.77
CA LEU A 14 -12.46 3.93 -2.81
C LEU A 14 -13.51 3.51 -1.77
N VAL A 15 -13.35 4.04 -0.56
CA VAL A 15 -14.26 3.83 0.55
C VAL A 15 -15.14 5.05 0.78
N THR A 16 -16.32 4.84 1.34
CA THR A 16 -17.18 5.93 1.83
C THR A 16 -16.55 6.63 3.02
N ASP A 17 -17.12 7.79 3.38
CA ASP A 17 -16.74 8.48 4.61
C ASP A 17 -16.88 7.55 5.83
N PRO A 18 -15.92 7.60 6.78
CA PRO A 18 -16.00 6.89 8.05
C PRO A 18 -17.30 7.18 8.80
N THR A 19 -17.90 6.13 9.36
CA THR A 19 -19.08 6.25 10.23
C THR A 19 -18.79 5.60 11.58
N HIS A 20 -19.63 5.88 12.59
CA HIS A 20 -19.51 5.21 13.90
C HIS A 20 -19.61 3.68 13.80
N GLN A 21 -20.37 3.16 12.83
CA GLN A 21 -20.52 1.72 12.61
C GLN A 21 -19.35 1.14 11.81
N ASN A 22 -18.77 1.94 10.91
CA ASN A 22 -17.62 1.52 10.11
C ASN A 22 -16.54 2.62 10.06
N PRO A 23 -15.60 2.65 11.03
CA PRO A 23 -14.57 3.68 11.13
C PRO A 23 -13.60 3.71 9.95
N GLY A 24 -13.49 2.62 9.19
CA GLY A 24 -12.66 2.52 7.98
C GLY A 24 -13.37 2.92 6.69
N GLY A 25 -14.68 3.21 6.73
CA GLY A 25 -15.50 3.40 5.53
C GLY A 25 -15.80 2.07 4.81
N CYS A 26 -16.89 2.04 4.03
CA CYS A 26 -17.30 0.86 3.26
C CYS A 26 -16.86 1.00 1.81
N THR A 27 -16.38 -0.07 1.19
CA THR A 27 -16.23 -0.10 -0.27
C THR A 27 -17.60 -0.22 -0.96
N ALA A 28 -17.65 0.07 -2.27
CA ALA A 28 -18.87 -0.17 -3.05
C ALA A 28 -19.31 -1.65 -3.02
N ALA A 29 -18.36 -2.58 -2.92
CA ALA A 29 -18.64 -4.01 -2.78
C ALA A 29 -19.28 -4.34 -1.43
N ASP A 30 -18.79 -3.77 -0.33
CA ASP A 30 -19.36 -3.98 1.01
C ASP A 30 -20.80 -3.45 1.09
N LEU A 31 -21.06 -2.29 0.47
CA LEU A 31 -22.42 -1.73 0.38
C LEU A 31 -23.35 -2.60 -0.46
N ALA A 32 -22.86 -3.20 -1.55
CA ALA A 32 -23.65 -4.13 -2.34
C ALA A 32 -23.95 -5.41 -1.55
N TYR A 33 -22.97 -5.95 -0.83
CA TYR A 33 -23.10 -7.16 -0.02
C TYR A 33 -24.10 -6.98 1.12
N THR A 34 -23.96 -5.89 1.88
CA THR A 34 -24.86 -5.57 3.01
C THR A 34 -26.31 -5.36 2.58
N ARG A 35 -26.55 -5.00 1.31
CA ARG A 35 -27.89 -4.87 0.72
C ARG A 35 -28.40 -6.16 0.05
N GLY A 36 -27.64 -7.25 0.09
CA GLY A 36 -28.02 -8.55 -0.47
C GLY A 36 -27.69 -8.73 -1.96
N TYR A 37 -26.96 -7.81 -2.58
CA TYR A 37 -26.55 -7.91 -3.97
C TYR A 37 -25.22 -8.65 -4.12
N HIS A 38 -25.19 -9.94 -3.78
CA HIS A 38 -23.95 -10.73 -3.69
C HIS A 38 -23.17 -10.83 -5.01
N GLY A 39 -23.85 -11.03 -6.15
CA GLY A 39 -23.18 -11.09 -7.45
C GLY A 39 -22.55 -9.76 -7.84
N LEU A 40 -23.24 -8.64 -7.56
CA LEU A 40 -22.70 -7.30 -7.77
C LEU A 40 -21.54 -7.00 -6.83
N ALA A 41 -21.64 -7.44 -5.57
CA ALA A 41 -20.56 -7.32 -4.60
C ALA A 41 -19.32 -8.07 -5.07
N ALA A 42 -19.46 -9.32 -5.52
CA ALA A 42 -18.34 -10.11 -6.05
C ALA A 42 -17.67 -9.42 -7.25
N TYR A 43 -18.47 -8.94 -8.21
CA TYR A 43 -17.97 -8.18 -9.36
C TYR A 43 -17.23 -6.90 -8.94
N LEU A 44 -17.79 -6.13 -8.00
CA LEU A 44 -17.16 -4.92 -7.48
C LEU A 44 -15.88 -5.22 -6.69
N SER A 45 -15.85 -6.33 -5.94
CA SER A 45 -14.65 -6.78 -5.22
C SER A 45 -13.52 -7.13 -6.17
N GLU A 46 -13.80 -7.86 -7.25
CA GLU A 46 -12.82 -8.14 -8.30
C GLU A 46 -12.25 -6.84 -8.89
N LYS A 47 -13.11 -5.92 -9.34
CA LYS A 47 -12.67 -4.65 -9.92
C LYS A 47 -11.93 -3.77 -8.91
N SER A 48 -12.34 -3.78 -7.64
CA SER A 48 -11.63 -3.10 -6.56
C SER A 48 -10.22 -3.63 -6.36
N LEU A 49 -10.02 -4.95 -6.38
CA LEU A 49 -8.69 -5.56 -6.21
C LEU A 49 -7.78 -5.26 -7.39
N VAL A 50 -8.31 -5.33 -8.62
CA VAL A 50 -7.55 -5.00 -9.84
C VAL A 50 -7.14 -3.53 -9.83
N GLU A 51 -8.05 -2.62 -9.52
CA GLU A 51 -7.74 -1.18 -9.47
C GLU A 51 -6.73 -0.87 -8.35
N GLN A 52 -6.89 -1.50 -7.18
CA GLN A 52 -5.95 -1.34 -6.08
C GLN A 52 -4.55 -1.83 -6.45
N PHE A 53 -4.44 -2.97 -7.14
CA PHE A 53 -3.18 -3.46 -7.68
C PHE A 53 -2.55 -2.46 -8.66
N ASN A 54 -3.33 -1.92 -9.60
CA ASN A 54 -2.86 -0.93 -10.57
C ASN A 54 -2.34 0.34 -9.88
N ASP A 55 -3.08 0.87 -8.90
CA ASP A 55 -2.69 2.04 -8.11
C ASP A 55 -1.37 1.78 -7.34
N MET A 56 -1.20 0.58 -6.76
CA MET A 56 0.04 0.22 -6.05
C MET A 56 1.22 -0.09 -6.97
N SER A 57 0.95 -0.62 -8.17
CA SER A 57 1.96 -0.82 -9.22
C SER A 57 2.47 0.54 -9.72
N LEU A 58 1.56 1.49 -9.97
CA LEU A 58 1.90 2.87 -10.32
C LEU A 58 2.69 3.58 -9.21
N ALA A 59 2.36 3.33 -7.95
CA ALA A 59 3.11 3.85 -6.80
C ALA A 59 4.48 3.17 -6.60
N GLY A 60 4.82 2.14 -7.37
CA GLY A 60 6.07 1.39 -7.24
C GLY A 60 6.13 0.45 -6.03
N ASN A 61 4.99 0.19 -5.39
CA ASN A 61 4.90 -0.72 -4.23
C ASN A 61 4.83 -2.20 -4.65
N ILE A 62 4.39 -2.46 -5.87
CA ILE A 62 4.22 -3.81 -6.42
C ILE A 62 4.80 -3.85 -7.83
N SER A 63 5.44 -4.97 -8.18
CA SER A 63 5.97 -5.21 -9.52
C SER A 63 5.20 -6.33 -10.23
N GLY A 64 5.18 -6.24 -11.56
CA GLY A 64 4.60 -7.24 -12.46
C GLY A 64 3.27 -6.80 -13.08
N SER A 65 2.79 -7.62 -14.02
CA SER A 65 1.48 -7.46 -14.64
C SER A 65 0.49 -8.46 -14.04
N LEU A 66 -0.78 -8.06 -14.01
CA LEU A 66 -1.88 -8.95 -13.72
C LEU A 66 -2.36 -9.56 -15.05
N GLU A 67 -2.57 -10.86 -15.08
CA GLU A 67 -3.19 -11.52 -16.23
C GLU A 67 -4.69 -11.17 -16.24
N THR A 68 -5.04 -10.06 -16.88
CA THR A 68 -6.42 -9.70 -17.16
C THR A 68 -6.79 -10.23 -18.54
N ASN A 69 -7.68 -11.22 -18.60
CA ASN A 69 -8.13 -11.86 -19.84
C ASN A 69 -8.86 -10.91 -20.83
N THR A 70 -8.83 -9.60 -20.61
CA THR A 70 -9.46 -8.58 -21.46
C THR A 70 -8.92 -8.61 -22.89
N ASP A 71 -7.70 -9.13 -23.11
CA ASP A 71 -7.01 -9.04 -24.40
C ASP A 71 -6.79 -10.40 -25.11
N ASP A 72 -7.43 -11.49 -24.67
CA ASP A 72 -7.18 -12.81 -25.26
C ASP A 72 -8.23 -13.14 -26.33
N PRO A 73 -7.92 -13.06 -27.65
CA PRO A 73 -8.86 -13.36 -28.73
C PRO A 73 -8.98 -14.88 -28.89
N VAL A 74 -9.35 -15.58 -27.82
CA VAL A 74 -9.69 -16.99 -27.90
C VAL A 74 -11.03 -17.07 -28.63
N ASN A 75 -10.98 -17.61 -29.85
CA ASN A 75 -12.06 -17.86 -30.79
C ASN A 75 -13.40 -18.20 -30.08
N SER A 76 -14.14 -17.16 -29.68
CA SER A 76 -15.38 -17.29 -28.89
C SER A 76 -16.54 -17.77 -29.76
N GLU A 77 -16.35 -17.79 -31.08
CA GLU A 77 -17.35 -18.17 -32.08
C GLU A 77 -17.84 -19.62 -31.96
N ASN A 78 -17.14 -20.48 -31.21
CA ASN A 78 -17.49 -21.90 -31.05
C ASN A 78 -17.93 -22.30 -29.63
N LEU A 79 -18.00 -21.37 -28.67
CA LEU A 79 -18.38 -21.67 -27.29
C LEU A 79 -19.88 -21.43 -27.06
N THR A 80 -20.50 -22.28 -26.25
CA THR A 80 -21.85 -22.00 -25.75
C THR A 80 -21.82 -20.86 -24.73
N GLU A 81 -22.94 -20.18 -24.54
CA GLU A 81 -23.06 -19.06 -23.60
C GLU A 81 -22.65 -19.45 -22.17
N GLU A 82 -23.03 -20.65 -21.73
CA GLU A 82 -22.66 -21.20 -20.42
C GLU A 82 -21.14 -21.45 -20.30
N GLN A 83 -20.49 -21.92 -21.37
CA GLN A 83 -19.04 -22.09 -21.40
C GLN A 83 -18.32 -20.75 -21.33
N LEU A 84 -18.87 -19.72 -21.98
CA LEU A 84 -18.32 -18.36 -21.93
C LEU A 84 -18.43 -17.78 -20.51
N TYR A 85 -19.61 -17.86 -19.88
CA TYR A 85 -19.79 -17.41 -18.50
C TYR A 85 -18.90 -18.16 -17.51
N LEU A 86 -18.74 -19.47 -17.68
CA LEU A 86 -17.86 -20.27 -16.84
C LEU A 86 -16.39 -19.84 -17.02
N LYS A 87 -15.94 -19.63 -18.26
CA LYS A 87 -14.60 -19.13 -18.56
C LYS A 87 -14.36 -17.77 -17.89
N ASP A 88 -15.28 -16.82 -18.08
CA ASP A 88 -15.15 -15.46 -17.56
C ASP A 88 -15.16 -15.43 -16.03
N THR A 89 -16.01 -16.26 -15.41
CA THR A 89 -16.06 -16.39 -13.95
C THR A 89 -14.76 -16.95 -13.41
N LEU A 90 -14.22 -18.02 -14.01
CA LEU A 90 -12.94 -18.61 -13.58
C LEU A 90 -11.77 -17.65 -13.78
N ALA A 91 -11.78 -16.89 -14.87
CA ALA A 91 -10.83 -15.82 -15.12
C ALA A 91 -10.89 -14.76 -14.02
N ALA A 92 -12.07 -14.23 -13.72
CA ALA A 92 -12.29 -13.25 -12.66
C ALA A 92 -11.77 -13.74 -11.30
N TYR A 93 -12.04 -15.00 -10.93
CA TYR A 93 -11.52 -15.58 -9.69
C TYR A 93 -9.98 -15.66 -9.65
N ARG A 94 -9.34 -16.09 -10.75
CA ARG A 94 -7.87 -16.17 -10.83
C ARG A 94 -7.25 -14.79 -10.72
N THR A 95 -7.78 -13.83 -11.47
CA THR A 95 -7.33 -12.43 -11.46
C THR A 95 -7.49 -11.81 -10.08
N ALA A 96 -8.64 -12.01 -9.42
CA ALA A 96 -8.88 -11.53 -8.06
C ALA A 96 -7.94 -12.17 -7.03
N ALA A 97 -7.69 -13.49 -7.13
CA ALA A 97 -6.79 -14.21 -6.25
C ALA A 97 -5.33 -13.77 -6.41
N ASP A 98 -4.85 -13.63 -7.65
CA ASP A 98 -3.49 -13.14 -7.92
C ASP A 98 -3.32 -11.70 -7.43
N ALA A 99 -4.28 -10.82 -7.72
CA ALA A 99 -4.27 -9.45 -7.21
C ALA A 99 -4.21 -9.45 -5.68
N ALA A 100 -5.14 -10.12 -5.00
CA ALA A 100 -5.15 -10.18 -3.54
C ALA A 100 -3.85 -10.72 -2.93
N ALA A 101 -3.27 -11.78 -3.52
CA ALA A 101 -2.01 -12.35 -3.06
C ALA A 101 -0.85 -11.35 -3.15
N ARG A 102 -0.74 -10.62 -4.27
CA ARG A 102 0.31 -9.60 -4.47
C ARG A 102 0.14 -8.40 -3.55
N ILE A 103 -1.10 -7.95 -3.37
CA ILE A 103 -1.44 -6.88 -2.44
C ILE A 103 -1.03 -7.27 -1.02
N GLN A 104 -1.44 -8.46 -0.59
CA GLN A 104 -1.12 -8.96 0.75
C GLN A 104 0.38 -9.11 0.98
N GLU A 105 1.10 -9.63 -0.01
CA GLU A 105 2.56 -9.78 0.06
C GLU A 105 3.25 -8.41 0.18
N ALA A 106 2.81 -7.40 -0.57
CA ALA A 106 3.33 -6.05 -0.48
C ALA A 106 3.12 -5.44 0.92
N TYR A 107 1.92 -5.60 1.49
CA TYR A 107 1.65 -5.16 2.86
C TYR A 107 2.50 -5.90 3.89
N ARG A 108 2.71 -7.20 3.72
CA ARG A 108 3.55 -8.01 4.61
C ARG A 108 5.01 -7.54 4.57
N GLN A 109 5.56 -7.32 3.38
CA GLN A 109 6.91 -6.80 3.20
C GLN A 109 7.09 -5.41 3.81
N HIS A 110 6.13 -4.51 3.56
CA HIS A 110 6.14 -3.17 4.14
C HIS A 110 6.07 -3.18 5.68
N SER A 111 5.16 -3.99 6.24
CA SER A 111 5.04 -4.13 7.70
C SER A 111 6.32 -4.71 8.31
N LEU A 112 6.94 -5.70 7.67
CA LEU A 112 8.20 -6.27 8.15
C LEU A 112 9.32 -5.22 8.12
N LYS A 113 9.41 -4.44 7.03
CA LYS A 113 10.39 -3.35 6.90
C LYS A 113 10.25 -2.33 8.04
N LEU A 114 9.04 -1.89 8.34
CA LEU A 114 8.78 -0.96 9.45
C LEU A 114 9.16 -1.56 10.80
N GLN A 115 8.87 -2.85 11.03
CA GLN A 115 9.27 -3.53 12.26
C GLN A 115 10.80 -3.64 12.37
N THR A 116 11.50 -3.99 11.28
CA THR A 116 12.96 -4.06 11.29
C THR A 116 13.60 -2.71 11.55
N GLU A 117 13.08 -1.63 10.93
CA GLU A 117 13.55 -0.26 11.18
C GLU A 117 13.34 0.12 12.66
N ALA A 118 12.15 -0.15 13.21
CA ALA A 118 11.85 0.13 14.61
C ALA A 118 12.80 -0.62 15.56
N VAL A 119 13.11 -1.88 15.28
CA VAL A 119 14.06 -2.68 16.07
C VAL A 119 15.48 -2.12 15.96
N GLU A 120 15.95 -1.79 14.75
CA GLU A 120 17.28 -1.18 14.53
C GLU A 120 17.44 0.13 15.31
N PHE A 121 16.41 0.99 15.30
CA PHE A 121 16.42 2.24 16.07
C PHE A 121 16.41 2.04 17.58
N SER A 122 15.86 0.91 18.06
CA SER A 122 15.83 0.52 19.46
C SER A 122 17.05 -0.30 19.92
N SER A 123 18.02 -0.57 19.03
CA SER A 123 19.19 -1.35 19.40
C SER A 123 20.08 -0.59 20.40
N PRO A 124 20.52 -1.23 21.50
CA PRO A 124 21.43 -0.60 22.48
C PRO A 124 22.71 -0.07 21.83
N GLU A 125 23.14 -0.69 20.74
CA GLU A 125 24.29 -0.25 19.97
C GLU A 125 24.03 1.04 19.19
N ALA A 126 22.87 1.19 18.54
CA ALA A 126 22.49 2.45 17.89
C ALA A 126 22.31 3.57 18.91
N GLU A 127 21.73 3.28 20.07
CA GLU A 127 21.65 4.21 21.19
C GLU A 127 23.05 4.62 21.69
N ALA A 128 23.95 3.65 21.91
CA ALA A 128 25.33 3.93 22.31
C ALA A 128 26.07 4.79 21.27
N ARG A 129 25.90 4.53 19.97
CA ARG A 129 26.48 5.37 18.90
C ARG A 129 25.94 6.80 18.94
N LYS A 130 24.64 6.99 19.17
CA LYS A 130 24.02 8.32 19.33
C LYS A 130 24.59 9.05 20.55
N ILE A 131 24.74 8.36 21.69
CA ILE A 131 25.33 8.92 22.92
C ILE A 131 26.77 9.35 22.67
N VAL A 132 27.60 8.47 22.08
CA VAL A 132 29.01 8.78 21.77
C VAL A 132 29.13 9.97 20.81
N ALA A 133 28.27 10.06 19.80
CA ALA A 133 28.25 11.19 18.89
C ALA A 133 27.88 12.50 19.62
N ALA A 134 26.85 12.48 20.47
CA ALA A 134 26.47 13.63 21.29
C ALA A 134 27.60 14.07 22.23
N MET A 135 28.29 13.13 22.87
CA MET A 135 29.46 13.42 23.72
C MET A 135 30.59 14.10 22.94
N LYS A 136 30.89 13.65 21.72
CA LYS A 136 31.91 14.28 20.85
C LYS A 136 31.53 15.73 20.50
N ILE A 137 30.27 15.98 20.17
CA ILE A 137 29.76 17.33 19.87
C ILE A 137 29.89 18.24 21.09
N GLN A 138 29.46 17.76 22.26
CA GLN A 138 29.56 18.50 23.52
C GLN A 138 31.02 18.81 23.88
N HIS A 139 31.93 17.85 23.68
CA HIS A 139 33.35 18.04 23.92
C HIS A 139 33.95 19.11 22.98
N ALA A 140 33.63 19.04 21.69
CA ALA A 140 34.04 20.04 20.71
C ALA A 140 33.53 21.45 21.06
N PHE A 141 32.26 21.56 21.47
CA PHE A 141 31.66 22.83 21.88
C PHE A 141 32.35 23.42 23.12
N ARG A 142 32.59 22.61 24.16
CA ARG A 142 33.32 23.04 25.35
C ARG A 142 34.73 23.53 25.01
N ASN A 143 35.44 22.80 24.15
CA ASN A 143 36.79 23.20 23.70
C ASN A 143 36.78 24.49 22.88
N PHE A 144 35.71 24.73 22.10
CA PHE A 144 35.56 25.99 21.38
C PHE A 144 35.33 27.16 22.33
N GLU A 145 34.43 27.01 23.29
CA GLU A 145 34.15 28.05 24.31
C GLU A 145 35.38 28.35 25.16
N THR A 146 36.13 27.34 25.61
CA THR A 146 37.37 27.57 26.38
C THR A 146 38.41 28.34 25.58
N LYS A 147 38.62 27.98 24.31
CA LYS A 147 39.52 28.71 23.40
C LYS A 147 39.08 30.16 23.20
N LYS A 148 37.78 30.40 23.06
CA LYS A 148 37.20 31.74 22.90
C LYS A 148 37.44 32.60 24.14
N VAL A 149 37.22 32.06 25.34
CA VAL A 149 37.50 32.75 26.62
C VAL A 149 38.99 33.05 26.79
N MET A 150 39.86 32.07 26.52
CA MET A 150 41.32 32.28 26.59
C MET A 150 41.80 33.36 25.63
N ALA A 151 41.29 33.38 24.39
CA ALA A 151 41.62 34.40 23.41
C ALA A 151 41.14 35.80 23.82
N ALA A 152 39.98 35.92 24.49
CA ALA A 152 39.50 37.18 25.02
C ALA A 152 40.37 37.66 26.20
N ALA A 153 40.73 36.78 27.12
CA ALA A 153 41.59 37.11 28.26
C ALA A 153 42.98 37.61 27.81
N ALA A 154 43.57 36.97 26.80
CA ALA A 154 44.87 37.38 26.25
C ALA A 154 44.85 38.77 25.57
N ARG A 155 43.67 39.30 25.21
CA ARG A 155 43.53 40.64 24.61
C ARG A 155 43.40 41.76 25.64
N ILE A 156 43.22 41.43 26.92
CA ILE A 156 43.03 42.40 28.02
C ILE A 156 44.35 42.64 28.78
N GLN A 157 45.38 41.79 28.60
CA GLN A 157 46.73 41.99 29.12
C GLN A 157 47.56 42.93 28.23
#